data_AF-A0A0W1QPJ9-F1
#
_entry.id   AF-A0A0W1QPJ9-F1
#
_cell.length_a   1.000
_cell.length_b   1.000
_cell.length_c   1.000
_cell.angle_alpha   90.00
_cell.angle_beta   90.00
_cell.angle_gamma   90.00
#
_symmetry.space_group_name_H-M   'P 1'
#
loop_
_entity.id
_entity.type
_entity.pdbx_description
1 polymer ?
#
loop_
_entity_poly.entity_id
_entity_poly.type
_entity_poly.pdbx_seq_one_letter_code
_entity_poly.pdbx_strand_id
1 'polypeptide(L)'
;MIDRRTALAGVAAMFGAGLFAPLARAAQVAATELISDGPPSVAVFNPPQRTLMTALSERVIPTTDTPGAIAAGVPAFIEKLLADWAAPDDRIPILAGLDAIEARCQQDYKIAATKATPAQHDALLTLAMNGEIQGGKPFFDAFRQMVIAGYYTSEIGITQEREYLPVPGEYNGAFPYSQVNKVYSA
;
A
#
# COMPACT_ATOMS: atom_id res chain seq x y z
N MET A 1 -1.95 -58.35 -37.37
CA MET A 1 -2.61 -57.88 -36.13
C MET A 1 -1.56 -57.14 -35.33
N ILE A 2 -1.74 -55.85 -35.03
CA ILE A 2 -0.74 -55.08 -34.29
C ILE A 2 -0.78 -55.52 -32.82
N ASP A 3 0.38 -55.82 -32.23
CA ASP A 3 0.49 -56.15 -30.80
C ASP A 3 0.19 -54.92 -29.94
N ARG A 4 -0.48 -55.12 -28.80
CA ARG A 4 -0.91 -54.02 -27.92
C ARG A 4 0.27 -53.16 -27.46
N ARG A 5 1.45 -53.76 -27.22
CA ARG A 5 2.64 -53.01 -26.82
C ARG A 5 3.13 -52.11 -27.94
N THR A 6 3.09 -52.58 -29.17
CA THR A 6 3.47 -51.81 -30.36
C THR A 6 2.50 -50.66 -30.61
N ALA A 7 1.20 -50.88 -30.43
CA ALA A 7 0.19 -49.83 -30.53
C ALA A 7 0.39 -48.74 -29.47
N LEU A 8 0.61 -49.13 -28.21
CA LEU A 8 0.85 -48.19 -27.11
C LEU A 8 2.16 -47.42 -27.26
N ALA A 9 3.23 -48.08 -27.73
CA ALA A 9 4.51 -47.43 -28.02
C ALA A 9 4.37 -46.38 -29.14
N GLY A 10 3.58 -46.66 -30.18
CA GLY A 10 3.29 -45.70 -31.25
C GLY A 10 2.51 -44.48 -30.78
N VAL A 11 1.49 -44.68 -29.94
CA VAL A 11 0.70 -43.57 -29.35
C VAL A 11 1.58 -42.71 -28.43
N ALA A 12 2.40 -43.33 -27.58
CA ALA A 12 3.33 -42.61 -26.72
C ALA A 12 4.38 -41.82 -27.53
N ALA A 13 4.88 -42.36 -28.64
CA ALA A 13 5.82 -41.67 -29.51
C ALA A 13 5.18 -40.48 -30.25
N MET A 14 3.94 -40.63 -30.72
CA MET A 14 3.23 -39.55 -31.45
C MET A 14 2.77 -38.40 -30.56
N PHE A 15 2.25 -38.70 -29.36
CA PHE A 15 1.63 -37.69 -28.49
C PHE A 15 2.47 -37.32 -27.28
N GLY A 16 3.39 -38.19 -26.84
CA GLY A 16 4.21 -37.96 -25.64
C GLY A 16 5.27 -36.88 -25.83
N ALA A 17 5.87 -36.78 -27.04
CA ALA A 17 6.86 -35.75 -27.34
C ALA A 17 6.27 -34.33 -27.35
N GLY A 18 5.01 -34.18 -27.80
CA GLY A 18 4.30 -32.90 -27.86
C GLY A 18 3.92 -32.32 -26.50
N LEU A 19 3.76 -33.16 -25.48
CA LEU A 19 3.46 -32.74 -24.10
C LEU A 19 4.73 -32.43 -23.30
N PHE A 20 5.87 -33.02 -23.64
CA PHE A 20 7.11 -32.87 -22.88
C PHE A 20 7.66 -31.44 -22.95
N ALA A 21 7.66 -30.79 -24.11
CA ALA A 21 8.17 -29.43 -24.23
C ALA A 21 7.32 -28.38 -23.48
N PRO A 22 5.98 -28.36 -23.56
CA PRO A 22 5.15 -27.46 -22.75
C PRO A 22 5.28 -27.73 -21.25
N LEU A 23 5.32 -29.01 -20.82
CA LEU A 23 5.46 -29.36 -19.40
C LEU A 23 6.85 -29.05 -18.85
N ALA A 24 7.92 -29.29 -19.62
CA ALA A 24 9.28 -28.91 -19.25
C ALA A 24 9.42 -27.38 -19.18
N ARG A 25 8.79 -26.64 -20.10
CA ARG A 25 8.72 -25.17 -20.01
C ARG A 25 7.94 -24.71 -18.79
N ALA A 26 6.80 -25.32 -18.47
CA ALA A 26 6.04 -25.02 -17.26
C ALA A 26 6.80 -25.36 -15.97
N ALA A 27 7.58 -26.45 -15.96
CA ALA A 27 8.44 -26.84 -14.84
C ALA A 27 9.70 -25.96 -14.71
N GLN A 28 10.12 -25.31 -15.80
CA GLN A 28 11.21 -24.32 -15.83
C GLN A 28 10.75 -22.89 -15.59
N VAL A 29 9.45 -22.61 -15.63
CA VAL A 29 8.90 -21.40 -15.02
C VAL A 29 9.13 -21.58 -13.53
N ALA A 30 10.24 -21.04 -13.03
CA ALA A 30 10.41 -20.78 -11.62
C ALA A 30 9.09 -20.17 -11.14
N ALA A 31 8.54 -20.70 -10.05
CA ALA A 31 7.35 -20.15 -9.43
C ALA A 31 7.48 -18.63 -9.50
N THR A 32 6.55 -17.97 -10.19
CA THR A 32 6.51 -16.52 -10.33
C THR A 32 6.95 -15.94 -9.01
N GLU A 33 8.02 -15.12 -8.98
CA GLU A 33 8.56 -14.63 -7.71
C GLU A 33 7.37 -14.18 -6.86
N LEU A 34 7.12 -14.93 -5.78
CA LEU A 34 5.97 -14.70 -4.94
C LEU A 34 6.06 -13.25 -4.51
N ILE A 35 4.93 -12.53 -4.54
CA ILE A 35 4.87 -11.19 -3.97
C ILE A 35 5.44 -11.31 -2.56
N SER A 36 6.56 -10.62 -2.31
CA SER A 36 7.27 -10.75 -1.05
C SER A 36 6.46 -10.09 0.04
N ASP A 37 5.76 -10.89 0.84
CA ASP A 37 5.08 -10.45 2.08
C ASP A 37 6.07 -10.11 3.21
N GLY A 38 7.37 -10.22 2.94
CA GLY A 38 8.44 -9.89 3.86
C GLY A 38 8.70 -8.37 4.01
N PRO A 39 9.75 -7.99 4.75
CA PRO A 39 10.11 -6.59 4.94
C PRO A 39 10.41 -5.87 3.61
N PRO A 40 10.46 -4.52 3.60
CA PRO A 40 10.89 -3.75 2.44
C PRO A 40 12.21 -4.26 1.86
N SER A 41 12.32 -4.38 0.53
CA SER A 41 13.52 -4.88 -0.15
C SER A 41 14.76 -3.99 0.10
N VAL A 42 14.53 -2.70 0.36
CA VAL A 42 15.53 -1.72 0.76
C VAL A 42 15.00 -0.87 1.90
N ALA A 43 15.87 -0.46 2.81
CA ALA A 43 15.52 0.51 3.84
C ALA A 43 15.37 1.90 3.20
N VAL A 44 14.13 2.37 3.02
CA VAL A 44 13.85 3.68 2.43
C VAL A 44 13.99 4.77 3.51
N PHE A 45 13.48 4.51 4.71
CA PHE A 45 13.51 5.48 5.80
C PHE A 45 14.58 5.15 6.84
N ASN A 46 15.25 6.19 7.31
CA ASN A 46 16.01 6.09 8.56
C ASN A 46 15.06 6.01 9.77
N PRO A 47 15.53 5.62 10.98
CA PRO A 47 14.64 5.43 12.13
C PRO A 47 13.83 6.68 12.51
N PRO A 48 14.41 7.90 12.58
CA PRO A 48 13.62 9.12 12.80
C PRO A 48 12.55 9.37 11.74
N GLN A 49 12.87 9.19 10.46
CA GLN A 49 11.92 9.35 9.36
C GLN A 49 10.77 8.34 9.45
N ARG A 50 11.05 7.09 9.86
CA ARG A 50 10.00 6.08 10.09
C ARG A 50 9.08 6.48 11.23
N THR A 51 9.63 6.98 12.35
CA THR A 51 8.81 7.49 13.47
C THR A 51 7.96 8.68 13.04
N LEU A 52 8.53 9.61 12.26
CA LEU A 52 7.81 10.77 11.75
C LEU A 52 6.71 10.34 10.76
N MET A 53 7.00 9.45 9.80
CA MET A 53 6.03 8.90 8.86
C MET A 53 4.84 8.26 9.58
N THR A 54 5.10 7.49 10.64
CA THR A 54 4.06 6.91 11.49
C THR A 54 3.18 7.99 12.13
N ALA A 55 3.79 8.99 12.76
CA ALA A 55 3.05 10.07 13.43
C ALA A 55 2.21 10.89 12.44
N LEU A 56 2.78 11.27 11.29
CA LEU A 56 2.09 12.03 10.26
C LEU A 56 0.94 11.24 9.63
N SER A 57 1.10 9.92 9.43
CA SER A 57 0.05 9.07 8.83
C SER A 57 -1.21 9.06 9.70
N GLU A 58 -1.04 8.98 11.02
CA GLU A 58 -2.15 9.06 11.98
C GLU A 58 -2.82 10.45 12.00
N ARG A 59 -2.13 11.51 11.57
CA ARG A 59 -2.77 12.83 11.44
C ARG A 59 -3.69 12.90 10.22
N VAL A 60 -3.35 12.19 9.15
CA VAL A 60 -4.17 12.16 7.92
C VAL A 60 -5.44 11.32 8.12
N ILE A 61 -5.33 10.14 8.75
CA ILE A 61 -6.48 9.31 9.13
C ILE A 61 -6.31 8.90 10.61
N PRO A 62 -6.80 9.71 11.55
CA PRO A 62 -6.71 9.41 12.98
C PRO A 62 -7.72 8.35 13.39
N THR A 63 -7.41 7.66 14.49
CA THR A 63 -8.39 6.83 15.19
C THR A 63 -9.58 7.67 15.68
N THR A 64 -10.78 7.28 15.28
CA THR A 64 -12.05 7.88 15.72
C THR A 64 -13.00 6.77 16.20
N ASP A 65 -14.18 6.63 15.61
CA ASP A 65 -15.06 5.48 15.81
C ASP A 65 -14.50 4.20 15.18
N THR A 66 -13.55 4.35 14.25
CA THR A 66 -12.79 3.28 13.61
C THR A 66 -11.28 3.45 13.83
N PRO A 67 -10.50 2.35 13.80
CA PRO A 67 -9.05 2.43 13.97
C PRO A 67 -8.38 3.25 12.87
N GLY A 68 -7.37 4.05 13.23
CA GLY A 68 -6.66 4.96 12.32
C GLY A 68 -5.57 4.30 11.46
N ALA A 69 -4.78 5.15 10.77
CA ALA A 69 -3.75 4.74 9.83
C ALA A 69 -2.67 3.83 10.44
N ILE A 70 -2.27 4.07 11.69
CA ILE A 70 -1.29 3.22 12.37
C ILE A 70 -1.85 1.81 12.58
N ALA A 71 -3.07 1.71 13.08
CA ALA A 71 -3.73 0.43 13.31
C ALA A 71 -3.95 -0.34 11.99
N ALA A 72 -4.21 0.39 10.90
CA ALA A 72 -4.34 -0.17 9.55
C ALA A 72 -3.01 -0.56 8.88
N GLY A 73 -1.86 -0.36 9.55
CA GLY A 73 -0.55 -0.73 9.02
C GLY A 73 -0.02 0.18 7.91
N VAL A 74 -0.62 1.36 7.73
CA VAL A 74 -0.28 2.30 6.65
C VAL A 74 1.21 2.70 6.62
N PRO A 75 1.88 3.00 7.75
CA PRO A 75 3.29 3.40 7.70
C PRO A 75 4.21 2.32 7.10
N ALA A 76 3.95 1.04 7.44
CA ALA A 76 4.69 -0.09 6.89
C ALA A 76 4.37 -0.31 5.41
N PHE A 77 3.11 -0.15 5.02
CA PHE A 77 2.69 -0.17 3.63
C PHE A 77 3.42 0.89 2.79
N ILE A 78 3.53 2.13 3.27
CA ILE A 78 4.21 3.21 2.55
C ILE A 78 5.69 2.87 2.32
N GLU A 79 6.41 2.41 3.35
CA GLU A 79 7.81 2.06 3.19
C GLU A 79 8.01 0.89 2.22
N LYS A 80 7.14 -0.13 2.28
CA LYS A 80 7.14 -1.28 1.36
C LYS A 80 6.82 -0.87 -0.07
N LEU A 81 5.79 -0.05 -0.28
CA LEU A 81 5.41 0.52 -1.57
C LEU A 81 6.59 1.27 -2.21
N LEU A 82 7.24 2.13 -1.42
CA LEU A 82 8.37 2.90 -1.89
C LEU A 82 9.58 2.01 -2.19
N ALA A 83 9.83 0.98 -1.39
CA ALA A 83 10.98 0.09 -1.57
C ALA A 83 10.84 -0.80 -2.81
N ASP A 84 9.67 -1.40 -3.00
CA ASP A 84 9.51 -2.55 -3.89
C ASP A 84 8.83 -2.20 -5.23
N TRP A 85 8.05 -1.10 -5.27
CA TRP A 85 7.24 -0.77 -6.44
C TRP A 85 7.50 0.62 -7.01
N ALA A 86 7.69 1.64 -6.15
CA ALA A 86 7.82 3.01 -6.60
C ALA A 86 9.10 3.23 -7.44
N ALA A 87 8.98 4.07 -8.47
CA ALA A 87 10.14 4.49 -9.24
C ALA A 87 11.09 5.32 -8.34
N PRO A 88 12.40 5.36 -8.64
CA PRO A 88 13.34 6.16 -7.86
C PRO A 88 12.91 7.63 -7.72
N ASP A 89 12.34 8.21 -8.78
CA ASP A 89 11.89 9.60 -8.82
C ASP A 89 10.68 9.87 -7.89
N ASP A 90 9.84 8.86 -7.64
CA ASP A 90 8.68 8.98 -6.75
C ASP A 90 9.10 9.02 -5.27
N ARG A 91 10.29 8.51 -4.94
CA ARG A 91 10.84 8.51 -3.57
C ARG A 91 11.37 9.88 -3.17
N ILE A 92 11.86 10.65 -4.13
CA ILE A 92 12.50 11.95 -3.93
C ILE A 92 11.58 12.93 -3.16
N PRO A 93 10.33 13.21 -3.61
CA PRO A 93 9.47 14.15 -2.90
C PRO A 93 9.10 13.67 -1.50
N ILE A 94 9.02 12.35 -1.26
CA ILE A 94 8.72 11.81 0.07
C ILE A 94 9.85 12.07 1.05
N LEU A 95 11.09 11.70 0.68
CA LEU A 95 12.26 11.90 1.55
C LEU A 95 12.54 13.39 1.78
N ALA A 96 12.54 14.19 0.70
CA ALA A 96 12.76 15.63 0.79
C ALA A 96 11.68 16.31 1.65
N GLY A 97 10.44 15.85 1.57
CA GLY A 97 9.34 16.36 2.38
C GLY A 97 9.46 16.06 3.87
N LEU A 98 9.85 14.83 4.23
CA LEU A 98 10.10 14.48 5.64
C LEU A 98 11.22 15.33 6.23
N ASP A 99 12.31 15.55 5.47
CA ASP A 99 13.42 16.39 5.89
C ASP A 99 13.00 17.87 6.00
N ALA A 100 12.14 18.35 5.10
CA ALA A 100 11.60 19.71 5.14
C ALA A 100 10.66 19.92 6.35
N ILE A 101 9.85 18.92 6.71
CA ILE A 101 9.01 18.95 7.91
C ILE A 101 9.88 18.97 9.17
N GLU A 102 10.93 18.15 9.22
CA GLU A 102 11.91 18.15 10.33
C GLU A 102 12.57 19.53 10.48
N ALA A 103 13.08 20.09 9.39
CA ALA A 103 13.70 21.40 9.38
C ALA A 103 12.73 22.51 9.82
N ARG A 104 11.48 22.48 9.33
CA ARG A 104 10.46 23.46 9.71
C ARG A 104 10.04 23.32 11.17
N CYS A 105 9.91 22.09 11.68
CA CYS A 105 9.63 21.86 13.09
C CYS A 105 10.75 22.40 13.98
N GLN A 106 12.01 22.16 13.61
CA GLN A 106 13.15 22.69 14.34
C GLN A 106 13.21 24.23 14.27
N GLN A 107 12.79 24.84 13.15
CA GLN A 107 12.70 26.29 13.02
C GLN A 107 11.62 26.88 13.92
N ASP A 108 10.40 26.35 13.87
CA ASP A 108 9.21 26.95 14.51
C ASP A 108 9.11 26.60 15.99
N TYR A 109 9.47 25.36 16.35
CA TYR A 109 9.24 24.80 17.69
C TYR A 109 10.53 24.43 18.44
N LYS A 110 11.70 24.50 17.78
CA LYS A 110 13.02 24.18 18.38
C LYS A 110 13.12 22.74 18.94
N ILE A 111 12.32 21.83 18.38
CA ILE A 111 12.30 20.41 18.73
C ILE A 111 12.38 19.56 17.47
N ALA A 112 12.88 18.34 17.60
CA ALA A 112 12.83 17.34 16.54
C ALA A 112 11.37 17.01 16.19
N ALA A 113 11.04 16.80 14.91
CA ALA A 113 9.64 16.57 14.50
C ALA A 113 9.10 15.25 15.04
N THR A 114 9.95 14.28 15.33
CA THR A 114 9.58 13.05 16.06
C THR A 114 9.03 13.29 17.46
N LYS A 115 9.30 14.45 18.06
CA LYS A 115 8.83 14.86 19.40
C LYS A 115 7.73 15.92 19.35
N ALA A 116 7.33 16.36 18.16
CA ALA A 116 6.27 17.34 18.03
C ALA A 116 4.91 16.76 18.46
N THR A 117 4.07 17.62 19.01
CA THR A 117 2.71 17.24 19.43
C THR A 117 1.81 17.02 18.21
N PRO A 118 0.68 16.31 18.35
CA PRO A 118 -0.26 16.13 17.24
C PRO A 118 -0.71 17.44 16.61
N ALA A 119 -0.97 18.48 17.41
CA ALA A 119 -1.36 19.80 16.91
C ALA A 119 -0.22 20.50 16.14
N GLN A 120 1.04 20.27 16.52
CA GLN A 120 2.20 20.78 15.78
C GLN A 120 2.38 20.02 14.45
N HIS A 121 2.15 18.71 14.43
CA HIS A 121 2.13 17.95 13.17
C HIS A 121 1.03 18.45 12.23
N ASP A 122 -0.17 18.73 12.74
CA ASP A 122 -1.27 19.29 11.94
C ASP A 122 -0.91 20.64 11.33
N ALA A 123 -0.28 21.51 12.13
CA ALA A 123 0.20 22.80 11.65
C ALA A 123 1.26 22.64 10.55
N LEU A 124 2.25 21.76 10.75
CA LEU A 124 3.29 21.48 9.76
C LEU A 124 2.74 20.88 8.46
N LEU A 125 1.79 19.96 8.55
CA LEU A 125 1.11 19.39 7.39
C LEU A 125 0.26 20.43 6.65
N THR A 126 -0.40 21.34 7.39
CA THR A 126 -1.15 22.45 6.79
C THR A 126 -0.24 23.40 6.02
N LEU A 127 0.92 23.75 6.59
CA LEU A 127 1.93 24.56 5.91
C LEU A 127 2.47 23.87 4.66
N ALA A 128 2.71 22.55 4.73
CA ALA A 128 3.13 21.75 3.58
C ALA A 128 2.05 21.74 2.48
N MET A 129 0.80 21.49 2.85
CA MET A 129 -0.37 21.51 1.95
C MET A 129 -0.51 22.84 1.19
N ASN A 130 -0.29 23.96 1.90
CA ASN A 130 -0.38 25.31 1.34
C ASN A 130 0.87 25.73 0.54
N GLY A 131 1.92 24.91 0.51
CA GLY A 131 3.18 25.25 -0.17
C GLY A 131 4.03 26.28 0.58
N GLU A 132 3.79 26.47 1.88
CA GLU A 132 4.54 27.39 2.74
C GLU A 132 5.85 26.78 3.28
N ILE A 133 6.06 25.48 3.00
CA ILE A 133 7.33 24.78 3.18
C ILE A 133 7.87 24.48 1.78
N GLN A 134 9.13 24.83 1.52
CA GLN A 134 9.78 24.54 0.24
C GLN A 134 9.77 23.02 -0.01
N GLY A 135 9.18 22.59 -1.14
CA GLY A 135 9.00 21.16 -1.44
C GLY A 135 7.88 20.47 -0.65
N GLY A 136 7.21 21.18 0.27
CA GLY A 136 6.17 20.62 1.14
C GLY A 136 4.89 20.24 0.40
N LYS A 137 4.50 20.99 -0.64
CA LYS A 137 3.26 20.68 -1.39
C LYS A 137 3.36 19.38 -2.21
N PRO A 138 4.40 19.17 -3.04
CA PRO A 138 4.61 17.88 -3.71
C PRO A 138 4.68 16.70 -2.74
N PHE A 139 5.32 16.90 -1.58
CA PHE A 139 5.33 15.91 -0.51
C PHE A 139 3.92 15.62 0.01
N PHE A 140 3.19 16.63 0.46
CA PHE A 140 1.89 16.46 1.09
C PHE A 140 0.89 15.78 0.16
N ASP A 141 0.86 16.18 -1.11
CA ASP A 141 -0.06 15.62 -2.09
C ASP A 141 0.22 14.11 -2.31
N ALA A 142 1.49 13.72 -2.50
CA ALA A 142 1.89 12.33 -2.68
C ALA A 142 1.69 11.50 -1.40
N PHE A 143 2.19 12.00 -0.27
CA PHE A 143 2.08 11.36 1.04
C PHE A 143 0.61 11.10 1.43
N ARG A 144 -0.26 12.11 1.29
CA ARG A 144 -1.68 11.97 1.59
C ARG A 144 -2.34 10.90 0.72
N GLN A 145 -2.02 10.85 -0.57
CA GLN A 145 -2.55 9.81 -1.44
C GLN A 145 -2.09 8.41 -1.03
N MET A 146 -0.82 8.24 -0.66
CA MET A 146 -0.32 6.95 -0.18
C MET A 146 -0.98 6.52 1.14
N VAL A 147 -1.26 7.46 2.06
CA VAL A 147 -1.99 7.16 3.29
C VAL A 147 -3.43 6.72 3.00
N ILE A 148 -4.14 7.47 2.15
CA ILE A 148 -5.52 7.14 1.77
C ILE A 148 -5.56 5.78 1.08
N ALA A 149 -4.67 5.53 0.13
CA ALA A 149 -4.59 4.26 -0.58
C ALA A 149 -4.34 3.12 0.41
N GLY A 150 -3.29 3.22 1.24
CA GLY A 150 -2.95 2.18 2.21
C GLY A 150 -4.07 1.90 3.20
N TYR A 151 -4.79 2.92 3.65
CA TYR A 151 -5.89 2.74 4.59
C TYR A 151 -7.09 2.05 3.92
N TYR A 152 -7.56 2.55 2.78
CA TYR A 152 -8.76 2.01 2.12
C TYR A 152 -8.52 0.71 1.34
N THR A 153 -7.28 0.23 1.24
CA THR A 153 -6.95 -1.13 0.82
C THR A 153 -6.62 -2.06 1.98
N SER A 154 -6.66 -1.58 3.23
CA SER A 154 -6.47 -2.41 4.42
C SER A 154 -7.76 -3.13 4.82
N GLU A 155 -7.64 -4.20 5.59
CA GLU A 155 -8.80 -4.89 6.17
C GLU A 155 -9.66 -3.94 7.02
N ILE A 156 -9.04 -3.06 7.82
CA ILE A 156 -9.74 -2.09 8.66
C ILE A 156 -10.55 -1.11 7.79
N GLY A 157 -9.92 -0.52 6.78
CA GLY A 157 -10.60 0.44 5.89
C GLY A 157 -11.71 -0.18 5.05
N ILE A 158 -11.60 -1.47 4.70
CA ILE A 158 -12.60 -2.18 3.90
C ILE A 158 -13.76 -2.71 4.75
N THR A 159 -13.48 -3.27 5.93
CA THR A 159 -14.47 -4.04 6.71
C THR A 159 -15.03 -3.29 7.92
N GLN A 160 -14.31 -2.29 8.44
CA GLN A 160 -14.73 -1.56 9.64
C GLN A 160 -15.17 -0.13 9.30
N GLU A 161 -14.40 0.60 8.50
CA GLU A 161 -14.76 1.95 8.04
C GLU A 161 -15.90 1.93 7.02
N ARG A 162 -15.89 0.92 6.14
CA ARG A 162 -16.89 0.74 5.08
C ARG A 162 -17.81 -0.43 5.39
N GLU A 163 -18.97 -0.43 4.75
CA GLU A 163 -19.90 -1.55 4.81
C GLU A 163 -19.48 -2.61 3.78
N TYR A 164 -18.91 -3.71 4.25
CA TYR A 164 -18.39 -4.76 3.38
C TYR A 164 -19.53 -5.63 2.83
N LEU A 165 -19.74 -5.54 1.51
CA LEU A 165 -20.77 -6.25 0.77
C LEU A 165 -20.16 -6.88 -0.49
N PRO A 166 -19.45 -8.03 -0.37
CA PRO A 166 -18.74 -8.65 -1.48
C PRO A 166 -19.65 -9.21 -2.57
N VAL A 167 -20.92 -9.46 -2.24
CA VAL A 167 -21.94 -9.92 -3.19
C VAL A 167 -23.18 -9.03 -3.03
N PRO A 168 -23.26 -7.90 -3.76
CA PRO A 168 -24.27 -6.87 -3.52
C PRO A 168 -25.70 -7.24 -3.89
N GLY A 169 -25.91 -8.33 -4.63
CA GLY A 169 -27.26 -8.75 -5.03
C GLY A 169 -27.94 -7.70 -5.92
N GLU A 170 -29.19 -7.36 -5.58
CA GLU A 170 -30.00 -6.38 -6.33
C GLU A 170 -29.63 -4.94 -5.96
N TYR A 171 -29.52 -4.08 -6.98
CA TYR A 171 -29.31 -2.64 -6.77
C TYR A 171 -30.59 -1.92 -6.35
N ASN A 172 -30.58 -1.29 -5.18
CA ASN A 172 -31.66 -0.41 -4.72
C ASN A 172 -31.20 1.06 -4.70
N GLY A 173 -31.54 1.82 -5.74
CA GLY A 173 -31.20 3.24 -5.85
C GLY A 173 -31.95 4.17 -4.88
N ALA A 174 -32.99 3.67 -4.20
CA ALA A 174 -33.77 4.42 -3.20
C ALA A 174 -33.45 3.96 -1.76
N PHE A 175 -32.36 3.22 -1.55
CA PHE A 175 -31.98 2.73 -0.22
C PHE A 175 -31.61 3.90 0.71
N PRO A 176 -32.27 4.06 1.88
CA PRO A 176 -32.00 5.19 2.75
C PRO A 176 -30.59 5.12 3.36
N TYR A 177 -29.78 6.16 3.15
CA TYR A 177 -28.42 6.25 3.71
C TYR A 177 -28.41 6.08 5.24
N SER A 178 -29.44 6.56 5.93
CA SER A 178 -29.58 6.49 7.39
C SER A 178 -29.59 5.06 7.96
N GLN A 179 -29.84 4.05 7.13
CA GLN A 179 -29.81 2.64 7.55
C GLN A 179 -28.39 2.05 7.58
N VAL A 180 -27.43 2.65 6.85
CA VAL A 180 -26.06 2.13 6.72
C VAL A 180 -25.05 3.10 7.33
N ASN A 181 -25.23 4.40 7.13
CA ASN A 181 -24.34 5.49 7.59
C ASN A 181 -22.86 5.30 7.21
N LYS A 182 -22.59 4.47 6.19
CA LYS A 182 -21.27 4.13 5.67
C LYS A 182 -21.32 3.98 4.16
N VAL A 183 -20.16 4.04 3.54
CA VAL A 183 -20.00 3.75 2.11
C VAL A 183 -19.77 2.24 1.94
N TYR A 184 -20.40 1.62 0.94
CA TYR A 184 -20.20 0.21 0.65
C TYR A 184 -18.81 -0.07 0.05
N SER A 185 -18.22 -1.20 0.39
CA SER A 185 -17.05 -1.83 -0.26
C SER A 185 -17.44 -3.20 -0.81
N ALA A 186 -16.80 -3.62 -1.90
CA ALA A 186 -16.95 -4.95 -2.49
C ALA A 186 -15.70 -5.78 -2.19
#